data_AF-A0A9N9DYV0-F1
#
_entry.id   AF-A0A9N9DYV0-F1
#
_cell.length_a   1.000
_cell.length_b   1.000
_cell.length_c   1.000
_cell.angle_alpha   90.00
_cell.angle_beta   90.00
_cell.angle_gamma   90.00
#
_symmetry.space_group_name_H-M   'P 1'
#
loop_
_entity.id
_entity.type
_entity.pdbx_description
1 polymer ?
#
loop_
_entity_poly.entity_id
_entity_poly.type
_entity_poly.pdbx_seq_one_letter_code
_entity_poly.pdbx_strand_id
1 'polypeptide(L)'
;TTVIDAMRFNRQTTRCGATEITTPELEIATSKMSGKSSQRCILAIGQTGLGKSFTATVFGAKGVKVGHTSESETQSVTVYKIKDGIYIDTPGFDDSDVNKHDDETARSIIHVMVEAKVPQITTILWFVTPQTRALGSLQRQARFIETIAENFDKNVWDNTIIVTKGLQIGKGACEAAKKVAQTKHNTSEDLLSGVGKCKIQLFEKLDEEDKGTYGIFTSDQLKGLSVFKETELEQIRKMYEYLMNGHLQNPIPLKLNPVKCLNCLEIADPRFAGSRCHKICKVHPNTSWSHRGQFNYQHTAGKVSRHSSYFHNATTEEVTDHSVWAWTGRIVTLGIADFNKPKLVPGYWNCCRNDNPNSSGCATYYACCNRDLSATGCMKYYPECSHYDNAAPCYQTCKKCNRESEESGCTDRCKYCETYGPSNVEGCQKVGHGGVEHNFPKNVS
;
A
#
# COMPACT_ATOMS: atom_id res chain seq x y z
N THR A 1 -52.39 -7.55 -26.15
CA THR A 1 -53.14 -6.57 -25.36
C THR A 1 -52.27 -6.13 -24.19
N THR A 2 -51.21 -5.33 -24.36
CA THR A 2 -51.08 -4.04 -25.09
C THR A 2 -52.09 -2.97 -24.66
N VAL A 3 -51.62 -2.00 -23.88
CA VAL A 3 -51.61 -0.57 -24.28
C VAL A 3 -50.21 -0.03 -23.97
N ILE A 4 -49.68 0.79 -24.88
CA ILE A 4 -48.38 1.46 -24.82
C ILE A 4 -48.64 2.93 -25.18
N ASP A 5 -48.08 3.87 -24.44
CA ASP A 5 -47.77 5.23 -24.94
C ASP A 5 -46.38 5.62 -24.40
N ALA A 6 -45.32 5.69 -25.20
CA ALA A 6 -45.06 6.59 -26.34
C ALA A 6 -44.36 7.91 -25.92
N MET A 7 -43.06 7.83 -25.63
CA MET A 7 -42.17 9.00 -25.71
C MET A 7 -41.48 9.04 -27.07
N ARG A 8 -41.66 10.15 -27.79
CA ARG A 8 -41.14 10.35 -29.15
C ARG A 8 -39.64 10.67 -29.12
N PHE A 9 -38.86 9.95 -29.93
CA PHE A 9 -37.55 10.43 -30.35
C PHE A 9 -37.71 11.60 -31.34
N ASN A 10 -37.09 12.75 -31.02
CA ASN A 10 -36.82 13.78 -32.01
C ASN A 10 -35.31 13.89 -32.19
N ARG A 11 -34.78 13.28 -33.25
CA ARG A 11 -33.39 13.51 -33.70
C ARG A 11 -33.39 14.70 -34.65
N GLN A 12 -32.82 15.82 -34.23
CA GLN A 12 -32.19 16.76 -35.16
C GLN A 12 -30.69 16.64 -35.02
N THR A 13 -30.04 16.14 -36.06
CA THR A 13 -28.58 16.12 -36.19
C THR A 13 -28.12 17.37 -36.94
N THR A 14 -27.33 18.20 -36.28
CA THR A 14 -26.41 19.14 -36.93
C THR A 14 -25.01 18.99 -36.33
N ARG A 15 -24.00 19.35 -37.12
CA ARG A 15 -22.61 18.90 -36.97
C ARG A 15 -21.74 19.86 -36.15
N CYS A 16 -20.67 19.27 -35.59
CA CYS A 16 -19.40 19.88 -35.20
C CYS A 16 -19.39 20.85 -34.01
N GLY A 17 -18.51 20.58 -33.03
CA GLY A 17 -17.61 21.65 -32.62
C GLY A 17 -17.28 21.94 -31.16
N ALA A 18 -17.69 21.15 -30.16
CA ALA A 18 -17.11 21.25 -28.81
C ALA A 18 -17.38 19.99 -27.98
N THR A 19 -16.35 19.38 -27.39
CA THR A 19 -16.51 18.46 -26.26
C THR A 19 -16.62 19.28 -24.98
N GLU A 20 -17.85 19.70 -24.66
CA GLU A 20 -18.18 20.14 -23.31
C GLU A 20 -18.04 18.95 -22.36
N ILE A 21 -17.09 19.04 -21.43
CA ILE A 21 -17.05 18.12 -20.28
C ILE A 21 -18.07 18.66 -19.29
N THR A 22 -19.29 18.13 -19.36
CA THR A 22 -20.30 18.34 -18.33
C THR A 22 -19.76 17.81 -17.00
N THR A 23 -19.38 18.72 -16.11
CA THR A 23 -19.18 18.40 -14.70
C THR A 23 -20.49 17.83 -14.16
N PRO A 24 -20.48 16.66 -13.48
CA PRO A 24 -21.64 16.25 -12.72
C PRO A 24 -21.79 17.22 -11.56
N GLU A 25 -22.78 18.13 -11.66
CA GLU A 25 -23.27 18.83 -10.48
C GLU A 25 -23.76 17.77 -9.50
N LEU A 26 -23.03 17.66 -8.38
CA LEU A 26 -23.47 16.82 -7.28
C LEU A 26 -24.62 17.57 -6.60
N GLU A 27 -25.84 17.42 -7.12
CA GLU A 27 -27.05 17.89 -6.46
C GLU A 27 -27.15 17.20 -5.10
N ILE A 28 -26.60 17.86 -4.07
CA ILE A 28 -26.86 17.51 -2.68
C ILE A 28 -28.33 17.84 -2.45
N ALA A 29 -29.17 16.82 -2.60
CA ALA A 29 -30.61 16.93 -2.44
C ALA A 29 -30.93 17.39 -1.01
N THR A 30 -31.09 18.71 -0.83
CA THR A 30 -31.68 19.33 0.36
C THR A 30 -33.17 19.02 0.39
N SER A 31 -33.51 17.74 0.59
CA SER A 31 -34.88 17.32 0.83
C SER A 31 -35.36 17.95 2.13
N LYS A 32 -36.51 18.61 2.08
CA LYS A 32 -37.19 19.17 3.26
C LYS A 32 -37.67 18.03 4.16
N MET A 33 -36.79 17.52 5.02
CA MET A 33 -37.18 16.58 6.07
C MET A 33 -37.86 17.34 7.22
N SER A 34 -39.19 17.35 7.18
CA SER A 34 -40.03 17.75 8.30
C SER A 34 -39.71 16.91 9.55
N GLY A 35 -39.37 17.58 10.66
CA GLY A 35 -39.54 17.06 12.02
C GLY A 35 -38.78 15.78 12.40
N LYS A 36 -37.45 15.75 12.30
CA LYS A 36 -36.62 14.82 13.08
C LYS A 36 -36.05 15.53 14.30
N SER A 37 -36.21 14.94 15.48
CA SER A 37 -35.45 15.35 16.66
C SER A 37 -33.95 15.21 16.37
N SER A 38 -33.17 16.26 16.65
CA SER A 38 -31.72 16.28 16.47
C SER A 38 -31.08 15.11 17.22
N GLN A 39 -30.66 14.07 16.50
CA GLN A 39 -30.02 12.90 17.10
C GLN A 39 -28.69 13.32 17.73
N ARG A 40 -28.40 12.83 18.95
CA ARG A 40 -27.18 13.16 19.68
C ARG A 40 -25.96 12.61 18.94
N CYS A 41 -24.87 13.35 18.88
CA CYS A 41 -23.59 12.85 18.36
C CYS A 41 -22.48 13.27 19.31
N ILE A 42 -21.91 12.28 20.01
CA ILE A 42 -20.80 12.49 20.94
C ILE A 42 -19.51 12.05 20.23
N LEU A 43 -18.53 12.94 20.13
CA LEU A 43 -17.19 12.64 19.63
C LEU A 43 -16.21 12.58 20.80
N ALA A 44 -15.56 11.44 21.02
CA ALA A 44 -14.50 11.30 22.00
C ALA A 44 -13.14 11.63 21.38
N ILE A 45 -12.29 12.41 22.05
CA ILE A 45 -10.94 12.78 21.60
C ILE A 45 -10.00 12.62 22.79
N GLY A 46 -8.78 12.12 22.57
CA GLY A 46 -7.74 12.03 23.61
C GLY A 46 -6.78 10.87 23.39
N GLN A 47 -5.79 10.75 24.27
CA GLN A 47 -4.78 9.68 24.22
C GLN A 47 -5.38 8.29 24.54
N THR A 48 -4.59 7.25 24.31
CA THR A 48 -4.90 5.86 24.68
C THR A 48 -5.02 5.71 26.21
N GLY A 49 -5.84 4.77 26.68
CA GLY A 49 -6.00 4.45 28.10
C GLY A 49 -6.82 5.46 28.94
N LEU A 50 -7.31 6.57 28.36
CA LEU A 50 -8.03 7.62 29.10
C LEU A 50 -9.54 7.37 29.31
N GLY A 51 -10.08 6.22 28.91
CA GLY A 51 -11.48 5.84 29.19
C GLY A 51 -12.51 6.25 28.13
N LYS A 52 -12.06 6.59 26.91
CA LYS A 52 -12.93 6.93 25.77
C LYS A 52 -13.94 5.81 25.45
N SER A 53 -13.45 4.58 25.30
CA SER A 53 -14.27 3.39 25.04
C SER A 53 -15.18 3.02 26.22
N PHE A 54 -14.67 3.08 27.46
CA PHE A 54 -15.50 2.91 28.67
C PHE A 54 -16.69 3.89 28.69
N THR A 55 -16.46 5.13 28.29
CA THR A 55 -17.52 6.14 28.23
C THR A 55 -18.55 5.85 27.13
N ALA A 56 -18.20 5.13 26.05
CA ALA A 56 -19.19 4.61 25.11
C ALA A 56 -20.18 3.64 25.80
N THR A 57 -19.66 2.75 26.66
CA THR A 57 -20.48 1.82 27.47
C THR A 57 -21.39 2.57 28.45
N VAL A 58 -20.91 3.67 29.07
CA VAL A 58 -21.73 4.57 29.92
C VAL A 58 -22.94 5.14 29.16
N PHE A 59 -22.80 5.45 27.86
CA PHE A 59 -23.93 5.87 27.01
C PHE A 59 -24.78 4.72 26.45
N GLY A 60 -24.50 3.48 26.83
CA GLY A 60 -25.27 2.28 26.46
C GLY A 60 -24.84 1.64 25.15
N ALA A 61 -23.63 1.92 24.65
CA ALA A 61 -23.06 1.17 23.53
C ALA A 61 -22.87 -0.31 23.89
N LYS A 62 -23.15 -1.20 22.94
CA LYS A 62 -23.02 -2.67 23.11
C LYS A 62 -21.82 -3.18 22.32
N GLY A 63 -21.15 -4.21 22.84
CA GLY A 63 -20.01 -4.85 22.16
C GLY A 63 -18.75 -3.99 22.10
N VAL A 64 -18.63 -2.96 22.97
CA VAL A 64 -17.42 -2.16 23.09
C VAL A 64 -16.30 -3.03 23.65
N LYS A 65 -15.15 -3.06 22.97
CA LYS A 65 -13.93 -3.61 23.56
C LYS A 65 -13.34 -2.55 24.48
N VAL A 66 -13.33 -2.85 25.77
CA VAL A 66 -12.66 -2.04 26.80
C VAL A 66 -11.70 -2.97 27.51
N GLY A 67 -10.42 -2.75 27.34
CA GLY A 67 -9.39 -3.43 28.10
C GLY A 67 -8.48 -2.45 28.83
N HIS A 68 -7.31 -2.96 29.21
CA HIS A 68 -6.68 -2.60 30.49
C HIS A 68 -5.17 -2.40 30.39
N THR A 69 -4.59 -2.50 29.20
CA THR A 69 -3.15 -2.30 28.98
C THR A 69 -2.86 -0.87 28.49
N SER A 70 -1.59 -0.51 28.45
CA SER A 70 -1.10 0.72 27.82
C SER A 70 -0.99 0.60 26.29
N GLU A 71 -1.43 -0.50 25.69
CA GLU A 71 -1.40 -0.71 24.24
C GLU A 71 -2.71 -0.22 23.61
N SER A 72 -2.64 0.26 22.37
CA SER A 72 -3.79 0.87 21.69
C SER A 72 -4.78 -0.19 21.20
N GLU A 73 -5.82 -0.47 21.99
CA GLU A 73 -6.88 -1.41 21.63
C GLU A 73 -7.82 -0.86 20.53
N THR A 74 -8.09 0.45 20.54
CA THR A 74 -8.86 1.13 19.51
C THR A 74 -7.94 1.53 18.35
N GLN A 75 -7.57 0.57 17.50
CA GLN A 75 -6.67 0.85 16.36
C GLN A 75 -7.37 1.59 15.19
N SER A 76 -8.70 1.67 15.22
CA SER A 76 -9.54 2.33 14.22
C SER A 76 -10.73 3.04 14.88
N VAL A 77 -11.23 4.09 14.23
CA VAL A 77 -12.39 4.87 14.67
C VAL A 77 -13.64 3.99 14.61
N THR A 78 -14.42 3.96 15.70
CA THR A 78 -15.61 3.11 15.81
C THR A 78 -16.84 3.93 16.15
N VAL A 79 -17.90 3.77 15.35
CA VAL A 79 -19.19 4.45 15.56
C VAL A 79 -20.17 3.50 16.24
N TYR A 80 -20.47 3.79 17.50
CA TYR A 80 -21.45 3.06 18.29
C TYR A 80 -22.82 3.73 18.22
N LYS A 81 -23.87 2.92 18.06
CA LYS A 81 -25.25 3.36 18.30
C LYS A 81 -25.51 3.38 19.81
N ILE A 82 -26.00 4.51 20.31
CA ILE A 82 -26.41 4.71 21.70
C ILE A 82 -27.91 5.04 21.75
N LYS A 83 -28.52 5.00 22.94
CA LYS A 83 -29.98 5.16 23.11
C LYS A 83 -30.55 6.39 22.38
N ASP A 84 -29.83 7.51 22.45
CA ASP A 84 -30.31 8.83 22.03
C ASP A 84 -29.55 9.38 20.80
N GLY A 85 -28.78 8.53 20.09
CA GLY A 85 -27.99 8.93 18.93
C GLY A 85 -26.76 8.05 18.67
N ILE A 86 -25.60 8.67 18.42
CA ILE A 86 -24.32 7.99 18.16
C ILE A 86 -23.20 8.47 19.09
N TYR A 87 -22.26 7.57 19.35
CA TYR A 87 -20.99 7.83 20.04
C TYR A 87 -19.84 7.41 19.12
N ILE A 88 -18.89 8.30 18.89
CA ILE A 88 -17.73 8.07 18.03
C ILE A 88 -16.51 7.92 18.94
N ASP A 89 -16.05 6.68 19.09
CA ASP A 89 -14.81 6.37 19.80
C ASP A 89 -13.63 6.40 18.82
N THR A 90 -12.52 7.00 19.26
CA THR A 90 -11.37 7.27 18.39
C THR A 90 -10.11 6.55 18.90
N PRO A 91 -9.13 6.28 18.03
CA PRO A 91 -7.80 5.87 18.46
C PRO A 91 -7.16 6.91 19.40
N GLY A 92 -6.03 6.54 20.01
CA GLY A 92 -5.18 7.50 20.71
C GLY A 92 -4.67 8.58 19.74
N PHE A 93 -4.93 9.85 20.07
CA PHE A 93 -4.05 10.91 19.58
C PHE A 93 -2.68 10.73 20.24
N ASP A 94 -1.60 11.00 19.50
CA ASP A 94 -0.23 10.90 20.01
C ASP A 94 0.19 9.48 20.46
N ASP A 95 -0.39 8.42 19.88
CA ASP A 95 0.14 7.06 20.02
C ASP A 95 1.54 6.98 19.40
N SER A 96 2.49 6.36 20.11
CA SER A 96 3.94 6.33 19.83
C SER A 96 4.39 5.63 18.55
N ASP A 97 3.47 5.31 17.63
CA ASP A 97 3.78 4.73 16.33
C ASP A 97 4.42 5.77 15.43
N VAL A 98 5.72 5.63 15.20
CA VAL A 98 6.55 6.49 14.33
C VAL A 98 5.95 6.64 12.92
N ASN A 99 5.06 5.73 12.51
CA ASN A 99 4.39 5.74 11.22
C ASN A 99 3.03 6.44 11.21
N LYS A 100 2.41 6.79 12.34
CA LYS A 100 1.11 7.47 12.39
C LYS A 100 1.29 8.92 12.82
N HIS A 101 1.03 9.85 11.92
CA HIS A 101 0.97 11.27 12.26
C HIS A 101 -0.44 11.66 12.73
N ASP A 102 -0.55 12.61 13.66
CA ASP A 102 -1.85 13.06 14.19
C ASP A 102 -2.82 13.53 13.09
N ASP A 103 -2.30 14.02 11.95
CA ASP A 103 -3.09 14.39 10.76
C ASP A 103 -3.77 13.19 10.11
N GLU A 104 -3.14 12.00 10.11
CA GLU A 104 -3.73 10.75 9.61
C GLU A 104 -4.85 10.29 10.56
N THR A 105 -4.64 10.41 11.87
CA THR A 105 -5.67 10.15 12.89
C THR A 105 -6.86 11.10 12.74
N ALA A 106 -6.63 12.41 12.66
CA ALA A 106 -7.64 13.43 12.42
C ALA A 106 -8.47 13.17 11.16
N ARG A 107 -7.80 12.85 10.04
CA ARG A 107 -8.44 12.48 8.78
C ARG A 107 -9.28 11.21 8.90
N SER A 108 -8.78 10.17 9.59
CA SER A 108 -9.52 8.91 9.78
C SER A 108 -10.84 9.10 10.54
N ILE A 109 -10.83 9.96 11.56
CA ILE A 109 -12.03 10.28 12.37
C ILE A 109 -13.10 10.87 11.47
N ILE A 110 -12.74 11.84 10.64
CA ILE A 110 -13.72 12.59 9.86
C ILE A 110 -14.15 11.81 8.63
N HIS A 111 -13.28 11.00 8.01
CA HIS A 111 -13.69 10.07 6.97
C HIS A 111 -14.83 9.16 7.47
N VAL A 112 -14.65 8.54 8.64
CA VAL A 112 -15.66 7.68 9.26
C VAL A 112 -16.93 8.46 9.65
N MET A 113 -16.82 9.72 10.08
CA MET A 113 -18.00 10.58 10.32
C MET A 113 -18.80 10.84 9.03
N VAL A 114 -18.12 11.03 7.91
CA VAL A 114 -18.75 11.29 6.61
C VAL A 114 -19.39 10.02 6.04
N GLU A 115 -18.71 8.88 6.13
CA GLU A 115 -19.26 7.56 5.78
C GLU A 115 -20.49 7.21 6.63
N ALA A 116 -20.43 7.48 7.94
CA ALA A 116 -21.55 7.32 8.87
C ALA A 116 -22.66 8.39 8.71
N LYS A 117 -22.50 9.33 7.76
CA LYS A 117 -23.45 10.40 7.41
C LYS A 117 -23.83 11.28 8.62
N VAL A 118 -22.83 11.61 9.44
CA VAL A 118 -22.99 12.47 10.62
C VAL A 118 -23.17 13.92 10.19
N PRO A 119 -24.34 14.56 10.39
CA PRO A 119 -24.57 15.92 9.93
C PRO A 119 -23.99 16.97 10.89
N GLN A 120 -23.86 16.63 12.18
CA GLN A 120 -23.45 17.54 13.25
C GLN A 120 -22.94 16.77 14.46
N ILE A 121 -22.04 17.38 15.23
CA ILE A 121 -21.58 16.93 16.54
C ILE A 121 -22.34 17.72 17.60
N THR A 122 -22.92 17.05 18.59
CA THR A 122 -23.59 17.73 19.70
C THR A 122 -22.62 18.00 20.85
N THR A 123 -21.73 17.04 21.15
CA THR A 123 -20.73 17.21 22.21
C THR A 123 -19.38 16.62 21.81
N ILE A 124 -18.31 17.33 22.15
CA ILE A 124 -16.94 16.80 22.14
C ILE A 124 -16.55 16.45 23.59
N LEU A 125 -16.16 15.19 23.83
CA LEU A 125 -15.56 14.76 25.09
C LEU A 125 -14.04 14.68 24.89
N TRP A 126 -13.31 15.64 25.46
CA TRP A 126 -11.86 15.71 25.37
C TRP A 126 -11.20 15.13 26.62
N PHE A 127 -10.72 13.89 26.50
CA PHE A 127 -10.09 13.13 27.56
C PHE A 127 -8.61 13.50 27.68
N VAL A 128 -8.21 13.92 28.88
CA VAL A 128 -6.87 14.46 29.16
C VAL A 128 -6.28 13.87 30.43
N THR A 129 -4.94 13.85 30.51
CA THR A 129 -4.21 13.59 31.75
C THR A 129 -3.98 14.89 32.53
N PRO A 130 -3.86 14.85 33.86
CA PRO A 130 -3.56 16.04 34.67
C PRO A 130 -2.11 16.53 34.54
N GLN A 131 -1.23 15.81 33.84
CA GLN A 131 0.20 16.11 33.81
C GLN A 131 0.56 17.21 32.79
N THR A 132 1.27 18.24 33.25
CA THR A 132 1.67 19.40 32.42
C THR A 132 2.74 19.10 31.36
N ARG A 133 3.46 17.98 31.48
CA ARG A 133 4.54 17.58 30.54
C ARG A 133 4.04 17.30 29.10
N ALA A 134 2.73 17.11 28.91
CA ALA A 134 2.12 16.80 27.61
C ALA A 134 1.58 18.03 26.83
N LEU A 135 1.95 19.27 27.20
CA LEU A 135 1.37 20.50 26.64
C LEU A 135 1.38 20.55 25.08
N GLY A 136 2.42 20.03 24.43
CA GLY A 136 2.48 19.97 22.96
C GLY A 136 1.42 19.04 22.35
N SER A 137 1.18 17.89 22.97
CA SER A 137 0.13 16.92 22.58
C SER A 137 -1.27 17.51 22.76
N LEU A 138 -1.50 18.14 23.91
CA LEU A 138 -2.76 18.83 24.21
C LEU A 138 -3.03 19.97 23.21
N GLN A 139 -2.01 20.71 22.77
CA GLN A 139 -2.15 21.73 21.71
C GLN A 139 -2.40 21.15 20.31
N ARG A 140 -2.03 19.89 20.01
CA ARG A 140 -2.40 19.22 18.75
C ARG A 140 -3.86 18.78 18.78
N GLN A 141 -4.28 18.16 19.88
CA GLN A 141 -5.68 17.77 20.10
C GLN A 141 -6.63 18.98 20.09
N ALA A 142 -6.25 20.08 20.76
CA ALA A 142 -7.03 21.32 20.74
C ALA A 142 -7.11 21.96 19.34
N ARG A 143 -6.04 21.86 18.53
CA ARG A 143 -6.08 22.29 17.11
C ARG A 143 -7.08 21.47 16.30
N PHE A 144 -7.09 20.15 16.48
CA PHE A 144 -8.06 19.29 15.80
C PHE A 144 -9.52 19.63 16.14
N ILE A 145 -9.82 19.89 17.43
CA ILE A 145 -11.14 20.36 17.89
C ILE A 145 -11.56 21.65 17.15
N GLU A 146 -10.66 22.63 17.07
CA GLU A 146 -10.89 23.88 16.33
C GLU A 146 -11.04 23.67 14.81
N THR A 147 -10.31 22.73 14.20
CA THR A 147 -10.40 22.44 12.75
C THR A 147 -11.73 21.77 12.37
N ILE A 148 -12.25 20.87 13.22
CA ILE A 148 -13.61 20.30 13.06
C ILE A 148 -14.64 21.43 12.89
N ALA A 149 -14.55 22.44 13.75
CA ALA A 149 -15.48 23.58 13.82
C ALA A 149 -15.11 24.78 12.94
N GLU A 150 -14.20 24.64 11.97
CA GLU A 150 -13.73 25.78 11.16
C GLU A 150 -14.83 26.44 10.30
N ASN A 151 -15.90 25.71 9.98
CA ASN A 151 -17.09 26.22 9.28
C ASN A 151 -18.29 26.44 10.24
N PHE A 152 -18.03 26.56 11.55
CA PHE A 152 -19.01 26.82 12.60
C PHE A 152 -18.89 28.26 13.09
N ASP A 153 -19.97 29.02 12.94
CA ASP A 153 -20.02 30.46 13.22
C ASP A 153 -20.12 30.78 14.74
N LYS A 154 -19.79 29.81 15.60
CA LYS A 154 -19.92 29.83 17.06
C LYS A 154 -18.71 29.15 17.70
N ASN A 155 -18.53 29.39 19.00
CA ASN A 155 -17.44 28.84 19.77
C ASN A 155 -17.55 27.30 19.93
N VAL A 156 -16.55 26.56 19.46
CA VAL A 156 -16.50 25.08 19.61
C VAL A 156 -16.40 24.62 21.07
N TRP A 157 -15.80 25.46 21.92
CA TRP A 157 -15.57 25.12 23.32
C TRP A 157 -16.85 25.10 24.16
N ASP A 158 -17.92 25.79 23.72
CA ASP A 158 -19.26 25.77 24.35
C ASP A 158 -19.95 24.39 24.22
N ASN A 159 -19.48 23.54 23.30
CA ASN A 159 -19.95 22.16 23.10
C ASN A 159 -18.90 21.11 23.53
N THR A 160 -17.84 21.54 24.23
CA THR A 160 -16.71 20.69 24.62
C THR A 160 -16.68 20.47 26.12
N ILE A 161 -16.41 19.23 26.55
CA ILE A 161 -16.20 18.86 27.95
C ILE A 161 -14.78 18.31 28.10
N ILE A 162 -13.98 18.94 28.97
CA ILE A 162 -12.67 18.44 29.37
C ILE A 162 -12.86 17.37 30.45
N VAL A 163 -12.53 16.13 30.12
CA VAL A 163 -12.63 14.96 30.99
C VAL A 163 -11.24 14.60 31.50
N THR A 164 -10.93 14.92 32.75
CA THR A 164 -9.63 14.57 33.35
C THR A 164 -9.72 13.20 34.02
N LYS A 165 -8.91 12.23 33.58
CA LYS A 165 -8.79 10.95 34.28
C LYS A 165 -7.90 11.12 35.51
N GLY A 166 -8.43 10.83 36.69
CA GLY A 166 -7.72 10.97 37.98
C GLY A 166 -8.43 11.91 38.97
N LEU A 167 -7.82 12.05 40.15
CA LEU A 167 -8.38 12.81 41.28
C LEU A 167 -8.20 14.33 41.20
N GLN A 168 -7.34 14.82 40.30
CA GLN A 168 -6.92 16.22 40.17
C GLN A 168 -7.20 16.75 38.77
N ILE A 169 -7.55 18.04 38.65
CA ILE A 169 -7.70 18.74 37.37
C ILE A 169 -6.43 19.52 37.09
N GLY A 170 -5.68 19.12 36.05
CA GLY A 170 -4.49 19.83 35.59
C GLY A 170 -4.85 21.08 34.77
N LYS A 171 -4.08 22.16 34.89
CA LYS A 171 -4.28 23.38 34.09
C LYS A 171 -3.92 23.20 32.61
N GLY A 172 -3.03 22.25 32.29
CA GLY A 172 -2.40 22.12 30.97
C GLY A 172 -3.39 21.98 29.79
N ALA A 173 -4.53 21.31 29.98
CA ALA A 173 -5.56 21.20 28.93
C ALA A 173 -6.25 22.54 28.66
N CYS A 174 -6.61 23.28 29.71
CA CYS A 174 -7.19 24.63 29.60
C CYS A 174 -6.18 25.61 28.99
N GLU A 175 -4.91 25.55 29.40
CA GLU A 175 -3.83 26.41 28.87
C GLU A 175 -3.53 26.10 27.39
N ALA A 176 -3.51 24.83 27.01
CA ALA A 176 -3.33 24.40 25.62
C ALA A 176 -4.48 24.89 24.72
N ALA A 177 -5.73 24.65 25.13
CA ALA A 177 -6.89 25.08 24.37
C ALA A 177 -7.01 26.60 24.32
N LYS A 178 -6.79 27.32 25.44
CA LYS A 178 -6.78 28.79 25.45
C LYS A 178 -5.76 29.35 24.46
N LYS A 179 -4.53 28.84 24.48
CA LYS A 179 -3.48 29.26 23.54
C LYS A 179 -3.89 29.02 22.08
N VAL A 180 -4.46 27.85 21.76
CA VAL A 180 -4.87 27.51 20.40
C VAL A 180 -6.04 28.38 19.94
N ALA A 181 -7.09 28.51 20.75
CA ALA A 181 -8.28 29.30 20.44
C ALA A 181 -7.93 30.78 20.22
N GLN A 182 -7.16 31.38 21.15
CA GLN A 182 -6.69 32.77 21.02
C GLN A 182 -5.83 32.99 19.77
N THR A 183 -5.00 32.00 19.40
CA THR A 183 -4.19 32.07 18.16
C THR A 183 -5.06 31.97 16.91
N LYS A 184 -6.06 31.07 16.87
CA LYS A 184 -6.92 30.86 15.71
C LYS A 184 -7.86 32.04 15.45
N HIS A 185 -8.49 32.54 16.51
CA HIS A 185 -9.47 33.63 16.44
C HIS A 185 -8.85 35.02 16.59
N ASN A 186 -7.51 35.11 16.70
CA ASN A 186 -6.73 36.34 16.88
C ASN A 186 -7.32 37.28 17.96
N THR A 187 -7.68 36.71 19.11
CA THR A 187 -8.38 37.39 20.21
C THR A 187 -7.71 37.13 21.55
N SER A 188 -7.81 38.10 22.47
CA SER A 188 -7.40 37.94 23.87
C SER A 188 -8.52 37.41 24.78
N GLU A 189 -9.74 37.28 24.26
CA GLU A 189 -10.92 36.81 25.01
C GLU A 189 -10.73 35.39 25.55
N ASP A 190 -11.49 35.04 26.60
CA ASP A 190 -11.47 33.71 27.19
C ASP A 190 -12.60 32.85 26.62
N LEU A 191 -12.32 32.27 25.44
CA LEU A 191 -13.24 31.36 24.72
C LEU A 191 -13.51 30.05 25.47
N LEU A 192 -12.98 29.84 26.69
CA LEU A 192 -13.25 28.64 27.49
C LEU A 192 -14.22 28.88 28.66
N SER A 193 -14.93 30.02 28.69
CA SER A 193 -15.98 30.28 29.69
C SER A 193 -17.12 29.26 29.67
N GLY A 194 -17.48 28.76 28.49
CA GLY A 194 -18.54 27.75 28.30
C GLY A 194 -18.09 26.29 28.45
N VAL A 195 -16.78 26.02 28.60
CA VAL A 195 -16.28 24.64 28.53
C VAL A 195 -16.67 23.84 29.77
N GLY A 196 -17.31 22.69 29.57
CA GLY A 196 -17.58 21.73 30.63
C GLY A 196 -16.28 21.16 31.18
N LYS A 197 -16.20 20.92 32.50
CA LYS A 197 -15.03 20.31 33.14
C LYS A 197 -15.48 19.26 34.14
N CYS A 198 -14.98 18.04 33.99
CA CYS A 198 -15.13 17.01 35.01
C CYS A 198 -13.81 16.27 35.22
N LYS A 199 -13.67 15.73 36.43
CA LYS A 199 -12.69 14.71 36.73
C LYS A 199 -13.42 13.39 36.97
N ILE A 200 -12.82 12.28 36.57
CA ILE A 200 -13.39 10.95 36.76
C ILE A 200 -12.27 9.99 37.14
N GLN A 201 -12.48 9.26 38.24
CA GLN A 201 -11.61 8.18 38.68
C GLN A 201 -12.48 6.97 38.99
N LEU A 202 -12.09 5.81 38.46
CA LEU A 202 -12.75 4.55 38.77
C LEU A 202 -12.13 3.98 40.05
N PHE A 203 -12.96 3.60 41.01
CA PHE A 203 -12.54 3.07 42.31
C PHE A 203 -11.66 1.82 42.12
N GLU A 204 -12.05 0.94 41.21
CA GLU A 204 -11.36 -0.29 40.82
C GLU A 204 -9.98 -0.02 40.17
N LYS A 205 -9.73 1.21 39.72
CA LYS A 205 -8.47 1.67 39.10
C LYS A 205 -7.67 2.65 39.98
N LEU A 206 -8.02 2.80 41.26
CA LEU A 206 -7.16 3.44 42.26
C LEU A 206 -5.95 2.53 42.57
N ASP A 207 -4.89 3.10 43.14
CA ASP A 207 -3.82 2.29 43.75
C ASP A 207 -4.26 1.73 45.13
N GLU A 208 -3.45 0.89 45.76
CA GLU A 208 -3.84 0.21 47.00
C GLU A 208 -3.89 1.16 48.22
N GLU A 209 -3.14 2.27 48.20
CA GLU A 209 -3.15 3.29 49.26
C GLU A 209 -4.43 4.14 49.18
N ASP A 210 -4.77 4.59 47.98
CA ASP A 210 -6.04 5.23 47.68
C ASP A 210 -7.21 4.25 47.96
N LYS A 211 -7.16 2.98 47.55
CA LYS A 211 -8.24 2.02 47.86
C LYS A 211 -8.48 1.85 49.36
N GLY A 212 -7.42 1.83 50.17
CA GLY A 212 -7.53 1.82 51.63
C GLY A 212 -8.22 3.08 52.17
N THR A 213 -7.84 4.24 51.63
CA THR A 213 -8.38 5.56 52.03
C THR A 213 -9.83 5.78 51.57
N TYR A 214 -10.17 5.39 50.35
CA TYR A 214 -11.49 5.59 49.74
C TYR A 214 -12.47 4.44 50.04
N GLY A 215 -11.98 3.25 50.42
CA GLY A 215 -12.81 2.07 50.66
C GLY A 215 -13.76 2.17 51.85
N ILE A 216 -13.52 3.11 52.77
CA ILE A 216 -14.42 3.43 53.89
C ILE A 216 -15.61 4.32 53.50
N PHE A 217 -15.58 4.94 52.32
CA PHE A 217 -16.61 5.89 51.90
C PHE A 217 -17.81 5.20 51.25
N THR A 218 -19.01 5.74 51.52
CA THR A 218 -20.21 5.36 50.79
C THR A 218 -20.12 5.80 49.33
N SER A 219 -20.90 5.17 48.44
CA SER A 219 -20.97 5.59 47.03
C SER A 219 -21.31 7.08 46.84
N ASP A 220 -22.08 7.70 47.74
CA ASP A 220 -22.41 9.12 47.62
C ASP A 220 -21.26 10.03 48.08
N GLN A 221 -20.47 9.61 49.08
CA GLN A 221 -19.23 10.28 49.46
C GLN A 221 -18.17 10.18 48.35
N LEU A 222 -18.02 9.01 47.72
CA LEU A 222 -17.13 8.82 46.57
C LEU A 222 -17.47 9.75 45.41
N LYS A 223 -18.76 9.88 45.06
CA LYS A 223 -19.24 10.81 44.01
C LYS A 223 -18.88 12.26 44.31
N GLY A 224 -18.95 12.70 45.57
CA GLY A 224 -18.51 14.03 46.00
C GLY A 224 -17.02 14.29 45.76
N LEU A 225 -16.21 13.23 45.77
CA LEU A 225 -14.77 13.25 45.44
C LEU A 225 -14.49 12.98 43.94
N SER A 226 -15.54 12.72 43.17
CA SER A 226 -15.56 12.28 41.76
C SER A 226 -14.91 10.91 41.50
N VAL A 227 -14.96 10.05 42.51
CA VAL A 227 -14.66 8.63 42.41
C VAL A 227 -15.97 7.88 42.16
N PHE A 228 -15.98 6.96 41.20
CA PHE A 228 -17.15 6.17 40.83
C PHE A 228 -16.77 4.69 40.75
N LYS A 229 -17.70 3.79 41.04
CA LYS A 229 -17.48 2.35 40.77
C LYS A 229 -17.78 2.04 39.31
N GLU A 230 -17.08 1.08 38.71
CA GLU A 230 -17.32 0.64 37.32
C GLU A 230 -18.76 0.14 37.09
N THR A 231 -19.45 -0.29 38.16
CA THR A 231 -20.86 -0.70 38.15
C THR A 231 -21.88 0.46 38.17
N GLU A 232 -21.45 1.70 38.46
CA GLU A 232 -22.32 2.88 38.65
C GLU A 232 -22.51 3.68 37.34
N LEU A 233 -22.72 2.98 36.23
CA LEU A 233 -22.79 3.57 34.88
C LEU A 233 -23.86 4.66 34.76
N GLU A 234 -25.05 4.49 35.36
CA GLU A 234 -26.13 5.48 35.32
C GLU A 234 -25.80 6.77 36.09
N GLN A 235 -24.98 6.69 37.14
CA GLN A 235 -24.51 7.86 37.89
C GLN A 235 -23.46 8.63 37.08
N ILE A 236 -22.52 7.93 36.44
CA ILE A 236 -21.53 8.52 35.53
C ILE A 236 -22.24 9.16 34.32
N ARG A 237 -23.25 8.49 33.76
CA ARG A 237 -24.10 9.01 32.68
C ARG A 237 -24.77 10.33 33.08
N LYS A 238 -25.41 10.38 34.25
CA LYS A 238 -26.08 11.60 34.75
C LYS A 238 -25.11 12.77 34.92
N MET A 239 -23.88 12.53 35.37
CA MET A 239 -22.84 13.57 35.43
C MET A 239 -22.56 14.16 34.04
N TYR A 240 -22.37 13.31 33.02
CA TYR A 240 -22.17 13.79 31.66
C TYR A 240 -23.42 14.50 31.10
N GLU A 241 -24.62 13.97 31.33
CA GLU A 241 -25.86 14.58 30.83
C GLU A 241 -26.14 15.95 31.46
N TYR A 242 -25.74 16.18 32.71
CA TYR A 242 -25.75 17.51 33.33
C TYR A 242 -24.79 18.48 32.64
N LEU A 243 -23.56 18.04 32.33
CA LEU A 243 -22.55 18.86 31.66
C LEU A 243 -22.85 19.09 30.17
N MET A 244 -23.64 18.22 29.53
CA MET A 244 -24.12 18.38 28.15
C MET A 244 -25.38 19.24 28.04
N ASN A 245 -25.89 19.80 29.15
CA ASN A 245 -27.07 20.64 29.13
C ASN A 245 -26.82 21.92 28.30
N GLY A 246 -27.69 22.20 27.33
CA GLY A 246 -27.51 23.32 26.38
C GLY A 246 -26.76 22.97 25.08
N HIS A 247 -26.07 21.84 25.02
CA HIS A 247 -25.27 21.45 23.83
C HIS A 247 -26.14 21.12 22.61
N LEU A 248 -27.34 20.55 22.81
CA LEU A 248 -28.27 20.17 21.74
C LEU A 248 -28.86 21.38 20.98
N GLN A 249 -28.82 22.56 21.60
CA GLN A 249 -29.34 23.81 21.07
C GLN A 249 -28.35 24.46 20.08
N ASN A 250 -27.07 24.13 20.17
CA ASN A 250 -25.99 24.70 19.34
C ASN A 250 -25.06 23.60 18.80
N PRO A 251 -25.55 22.59 18.07
CA PRO A 251 -24.68 21.53 17.56
C PRO A 251 -23.68 22.07 16.53
N ILE A 252 -22.44 21.57 16.57
CA ILE A 252 -21.37 21.90 15.62
C ILE A 252 -21.67 21.19 14.29
N PRO A 253 -21.99 21.88 13.20
CA PRO A 253 -22.36 21.24 11.95
C PRO A 253 -21.12 20.73 11.22
N LEU A 254 -21.15 19.50 10.71
CA LEU A 254 -20.07 18.94 9.88
C LEU A 254 -20.21 19.45 8.43
N LYS A 255 -20.17 20.77 8.24
CA LYS A 255 -20.16 21.40 6.91
C LYS A 255 -18.83 21.08 6.23
N LEU A 256 -18.83 20.14 5.29
CA LEU A 256 -17.68 19.89 4.42
C LEU A 256 -17.67 20.89 3.27
N ASN A 257 -16.49 21.36 2.89
CA ASN A 257 -16.24 22.09 1.65
C ASN A 257 -15.30 21.25 0.75
N PRO A 258 -15.81 20.23 0.04
CA PRO A 258 -14.96 19.33 -0.74
C PRO A 258 -14.32 20.06 -1.93
N VAL A 259 -13.00 20.21 -1.91
CA VAL A 259 -12.22 20.72 -3.04
C VAL A 259 -11.64 19.55 -3.85
N LYS A 260 -11.54 19.74 -5.16
CA LYS A 260 -10.83 18.81 -6.04
C LYS A 260 -9.36 19.21 -6.14
N CYS A 261 -8.45 18.35 -5.70
CA CYS A 261 -7.03 18.57 -5.90
C CYS A 261 -6.68 18.55 -7.40
N LEU A 262 -6.06 19.61 -7.92
CA LEU A 262 -5.68 19.68 -9.34
C LEU A 262 -4.59 18.67 -9.75
N ASN A 263 -3.79 18.18 -8.80
CA ASN A 263 -2.65 17.30 -9.07
C ASN A 263 -2.96 15.80 -8.97
N CYS A 264 -3.84 15.38 -8.04
CA CYS A 264 -4.23 13.96 -7.88
C CYS A 264 -5.72 13.70 -8.11
N LEU A 265 -6.51 14.73 -8.38
CA LEU A 265 -7.96 14.68 -8.63
C LEU A 265 -8.81 14.16 -7.46
N GLU A 266 -8.22 13.89 -6.29
CA GLU A 266 -8.92 13.60 -5.03
C GLU A 266 -9.89 14.73 -4.69
N ILE A 267 -11.11 14.37 -4.30
CA ILE A 267 -12.14 15.30 -3.83
C ILE A 267 -12.24 15.12 -2.31
N ALA A 268 -11.76 16.11 -1.55
CA ALA A 268 -11.75 16.09 -0.09
C ALA A 268 -11.89 17.50 0.47
N ASP A 269 -12.38 17.64 1.71
CA ASP A 269 -12.34 18.92 2.41
C ASP A 269 -10.88 19.30 2.74
N PRO A 270 -10.40 20.52 2.44
CA PRO A 270 -8.99 20.92 2.63
C PRO A 270 -8.45 20.61 4.02
N ARG A 271 -9.30 20.73 5.05
CA ARG A 271 -8.95 20.55 6.46
C ARG A 271 -8.52 19.12 6.80
N PHE A 272 -8.99 18.16 6.00
CA PHE A 272 -8.80 16.71 6.18
C PHE A 272 -8.36 16.06 4.85
N ALA A 273 -7.92 16.89 3.90
CA ALA A 273 -7.29 16.44 2.67
C ALA A 273 -6.07 15.59 3.01
N GLY A 274 -5.71 14.75 2.05
CA GLY A 274 -4.78 13.67 2.31
C GLY A 274 -3.40 14.15 2.69
N SER A 275 -2.55 13.15 2.86
CA SER A 275 -1.14 13.40 2.97
C SER A 275 -0.65 14.10 1.69
N ARG A 276 -0.56 13.56 0.45
CA ARG A 276 -0.10 14.34 -0.76
C ARG A 276 -0.85 13.96 -2.01
N CYS A 277 -0.76 14.87 -2.98
CA CYS A 277 -0.77 14.52 -4.38
C CYS A 277 0.05 13.25 -4.65
N HIS A 278 -0.64 12.20 -5.08
CA HIS A 278 -0.03 11.04 -5.69
C HIS A 278 0.58 11.43 -7.04
N LYS A 279 1.90 11.67 -7.09
CA LYS A 279 2.58 11.95 -8.38
C LYS A 279 2.60 10.69 -9.23
N ILE A 280 1.78 10.69 -10.28
CA ILE A 280 1.76 9.64 -11.29
C ILE A 280 3.08 9.69 -12.07
N CYS A 281 3.73 8.55 -12.23
CA CYS A 281 4.84 8.37 -13.17
C CYS A 281 4.49 7.26 -14.17
N LYS A 282 5.06 7.34 -15.36
CA LYS A 282 4.93 6.28 -16.37
C LYS A 282 6.07 5.30 -16.22
N VAL A 283 5.77 4.01 -16.11
CA VAL A 283 6.76 2.93 -16.06
C VAL A 283 6.43 1.78 -17.01
N HIS A 284 7.34 0.82 -17.11
CA HIS A 284 7.19 -0.43 -17.84
C HIS A 284 7.02 -1.61 -16.86
N PRO A 285 5.79 -2.08 -16.58
CA PRO A 285 5.50 -3.05 -15.50
C PRO A 285 6.07 -4.46 -15.70
N ASN A 286 6.27 -4.86 -16.95
CA ASN A 286 6.61 -6.22 -17.33
C ASN A 286 7.65 -6.15 -18.44
N THR A 287 8.92 -6.14 -18.04
CA THR A 287 10.05 -6.16 -18.97
C THR A 287 10.48 -7.60 -19.27
N SER A 288 11.01 -7.79 -20.46
CA SER A 288 11.79 -8.97 -20.86
C SER A 288 13.20 -8.51 -21.16
N TRP A 289 14.17 -9.31 -20.72
CA TRP A 289 15.54 -9.15 -21.16
C TRP A 289 15.75 -9.81 -22.53
N SER A 290 16.51 -9.14 -23.39
CA SER A 290 16.86 -9.60 -24.74
C SER A 290 18.28 -9.18 -25.12
N HIS A 291 18.83 -9.73 -26.20
CA HIS A 291 20.04 -9.22 -26.87
C HIS A 291 19.63 -8.27 -28.01
N ARG A 292 20.41 -7.20 -28.24
CA ARG A 292 20.08 -6.20 -29.27
C ARG A 292 20.40 -6.72 -30.67
N GLY A 293 19.61 -6.31 -31.65
CA GLY A 293 19.80 -6.65 -33.05
C GLY A 293 19.38 -8.06 -33.47
N GLN A 294 19.69 -8.39 -34.72
CA GLN A 294 19.58 -9.74 -35.25
C GLN A 294 20.83 -10.56 -34.90
N PHE A 295 20.65 -11.87 -34.67
CA PHE A 295 21.77 -12.77 -34.44
C PHE A 295 22.33 -13.34 -35.74
N ASN A 296 23.64 -13.60 -35.74
CA ASN A 296 24.34 -14.38 -36.75
C ASN A 296 24.80 -15.71 -36.15
N TYR A 297 25.01 -16.73 -36.99
CA TYR A 297 25.60 -18.00 -36.57
C TYR A 297 27.12 -17.98 -36.80
N GLN A 298 27.90 -18.22 -35.75
CA GLN A 298 29.37 -18.27 -35.81
C GLN A 298 29.92 -19.57 -35.21
N HIS A 299 31.08 -20.01 -35.71
CA HIS A 299 31.89 -21.05 -35.07
C HIS A 299 32.95 -20.41 -34.18
N THR A 300 32.94 -20.72 -32.89
CA THR A 300 33.82 -20.10 -31.88
C THR A 300 35.19 -20.76 -31.74
N ALA A 301 35.29 -22.03 -32.10
CA ALA A 301 36.54 -22.79 -32.03
C ALA A 301 37.19 -22.91 -33.41
N GLY A 302 38.51 -23.10 -33.40
CA GLY A 302 39.30 -23.28 -34.61
C GLY A 302 38.93 -24.52 -35.44
N LYS A 303 39.56 -24.60 -36.61
CA LYS A 303 39.47 -25.76 -37.49
C LYS A 303 40.36 -26.89 -36.96
N VAL A 304 39.85 -28.11 -36.93
CA VAL A 304 40.61 -29.32 -36.60
C VAL A 304 40.50 -30.33 -37.74
N SER A 305 41.61 -31.00 -38.04
CA SER A 305 41.60 -32.15 -38.95
C SER A 305 41.42 -33.44 -38.15
N ARG A 306 40.62 -34.36 -38.68
CA ARG A 306 40.40 -35.71 -38.14
C ARG A 306 39.98 -36.66 -39.25
N HIS A 307 40.04 -37.95 -38.97
CA HIS A 307 39.50 -38.96 -39.89
C HIS A 307 37.99 -39.07 -39.73
N SER A 308 37.27 -39.20 -40.85
CA SER A 308 35.80 -39.28 -40.87
C SER A 308 35.27 -40.70 -40.65
N SER A 309 36.16 -41.69 -40.61
CA SER A 309 35.87 -43.12 -40.47
C SER A 309 36.92 -43.77 -39.58
N TYR A 310 36.69 -45.01 -39.17
CA TYR A 310 37.59 -45.80 -38.33
C TYR A 310 38.88 -46.25 -39.06
N PHE A 311 39.88 -46.63 -38.26
CA PHE A 311 41.12 -47.28 -38.70
C PHE A 311 40.91 -48.80 -38.74
N HIS A 312 41.26 -49.44 -39.84
CA HIS A 312 41.43 -50.89 -39.88
C HIS A 312 42.80 -51.22 -39.31
N ASN A 313 42.85 -52.07 -38.27
CA ASN A 313 44.12 -52.56 -37.74
C ASN A 313 44.87 -53.39 -38.79
N ALA A 314 46.19 -53.46 -38.67
CA ALA A 314 47.00 -54.34 -39.50
C ALA A 314 46.58 -55.80 -39.30
N THR A 315 46.39 -56.53 -40.39
CA THR A 315 46.00 -57.94 -40.39
C THR A 315 47.10 -58.77 -41.04
N THR A 316 47.15 -60.05 -40.69
CA THR A 316 47.99 -61.03 -41.38
C THR A 316 47.11 -61.83 -42.32
N GLU A 317 47.37 -61.74 -43.62
CA GLU A 317 46.72 -62.56 -44.63
C GLU A 317 47.67 -63.69 -45.04
N GLU A 318 47.14 -64.90 -45.21
CA GLU A 318 47.90 -65.98 -45.83
C GLU A 318 47.96 -65.73 -47.34
N VAL A 319 49.19 -65.61 -47.87
CA VAL A 319 49.43 -65.56 -49.31
C VAL A 319 50.26 -66.76 -49.73
N THR A 320 50.03 -67.24 -50.94
CA THR A 320 50.80 -68.30 -51.58
C THR A 320 52.30 -67.99 -51.47
N ASP A 321 53.07 -68.87 -50.84
CA ASP A 321 54.52 -68.70 -50.81
C ASP A 321 55.14 -69.14 -52.14
N HIS A 322 55.93 -68.24 -52.71
CA HIS A 322 56.68 -68.44 -53.95
C HIS A 322 58.18 -68.60 -53.69
N SER A 323 58.61 -68.83 -52.43
CA SER A 323 59.99 -69.18 -52.12
C SER A 323 60.42 -70.48 -52.82
N VAL A 324 61.73 -70.64 -53.04
CA VAL A 324 62.30 -71.86 -53.64
C VAL A 324 61.94 -73.11 -52.82
N TRP A 325 61.90 -72.98 -51.49
CA TRP A 325 61.51 -74.07 -50.59
C TRP A 325 60.04 -74.46 -50.74
N ALA A 326 59.13 -73.49 -50.82
CA ALA A 326 57.72 -73.75 -51.10
C ALA A 326 57.49 -74.38 -52.48
N TRP A 327 58.25 -73.96 -53.50
CA TRP A 327 58.24 -74.57 -54.83
C TRP A 327 58.72 -76.02 -54.83
N THR A 328 59.84 -76.32 -54.18
CA THR A 328 60.34 -77.69 -53.99
C THR A 328 59.33 -78.55 -53.23
N GLY A 329 58.71 -78.00 -52.18
CA GLY A 329 57.64 -78.65 -51.43
C GLY A 329 56.43 -79.02 -52.31
N ARG A 330 55.98 -78.12 -53.18
CA ARG A 330 54.90 -78.41 -54.16
C ARG A 330 55.29 -79.52 -55.13
N ILE A 331 56.53 -79.54 -55.62
CA ILE A 331 57.01 -80.61 -56.53
C ILE A 331 56.99 -81.98 -55.82
N VAL A 332 57.56 -82.08 -54.62
CA VAL A 332 57.64 -83.34 -53.86
C VAL A 332 56.25 -83.84 -53.44
N THR A 333 55.30 -82.94 -53.18
CA THR A 333 53.91 -83.28 -52.81
C THR A 333 52.97 -83.41 -54.01
N LEU A 334 53.50 -83.44 -55.25
CA LEU A 334 52.72 -83.51 -56.50
C LEU A 334 51.62 -82.43 -56.62
N GLY A 335 51.86 -81.24 -56.06
CA GLY A 335 50.94 -80.11 -56.06
C GLY A 335 49.81 -80.19 -55.04
N ILE A 336 49.80 -81.20 -54.14
CA ILE A 336 48.70 -81.40 -53.16
C ILE A 336 48.81 -80.44 -51.97
N ALA A 337 50.03 -80.06 -51.56
CA ALA A 337 50.23 -79.17 -50.42
C ALA A 337 50.40 -77.71 -50.84
N ASP A 338 49.48 -76.85 -50.41
CA ASP A 338 49.63 -75.40 -50.56
C ASP A 338 50.43 -74.79 -49.42
N PHE A 339 51.64 -74.35 -49.76
CA PHE A 339 52.51 -73.62 -48.87
C PHE A 339 52.14 -72.13 -48.92
N ASN A 340 51.48 -71.67 -47.86
CA ASN A 340 51.21 -70.25 -47.61
C ASN A 340 52.27 -69.66 -46.68
N LYS A 341 52.46 -68.34 -46.77
CA LYS A 341 53.19 -67.55 -45.77
C LYS A 341 52.33 -66.39 -45.26
N PRO A 342 52.51 -65.97 -44.01
CA PRO A 342 51.89 -64.75 -43.51
C PRO A 342 52.44 -63.53 -44.26
N LYS A 343 51.56 -62.72 -44.83
CA LYS A 343 51.84 -61.37 -45.32
C LYS A 343 51.13 -60.37 -44.42
N LEU A 344 51.89 -59.43 -43.87
CA LEU A 344 51.33 -58.30 -43.14
C LEU A 344 50.65 -57.35 -44.13
N VAL A 345 49.36 -57.12 -43.94
CA VAL A 345 48.61 -56.03 -44.57
C VAL A 345 48.64 -54.84 -43.59
N PRO A 346 49.25 -53.70 -43.96
CA PRO A 346 49.26 -52.52 -43.10
C PRO A 346 47.83 -52.08 -42.75
N GLY A 347 47.65 -51.64 -41.51
CA GLY A 347 46.41 -50.99 -41.11
C GLY A 347 46.22 -49.67 -41.86
N TYR A 348 44.98 -49.22 -42.05
CA TYR A 348 44.69 -47.99 -42.79
C TYR A 348 43.41 -47.29 -42.34
N TRP A 349 43.37 -45.97 -42.50
CA TRP A 349 42.17 -45.16 -42.31
C TRP A 349 41.21 -45.31 -43.49
N ASN A 350 39.99 -45.80 -43.25
CA ASN A 350 39.05 -46.07 -44.34
C ASN A 350 38.67 -44.82 -45.17
N CYS A 351 38.74 -43.61 -44.59
CA CYS A 351 38.39 -42.37 -45.30
C CYS A 351 39.40 -41.92 -46.37
N CYS A 352 40.68 -42.26 -46.23
CA CYS A 352 41.76 -41.74 -47.09
C CYS A 352 42.82 -42.78 -47.49
N ARG A 353 42.71 -44.01 -46.98
CA ARG A 353 43.67 -45.10 -47.17
C ARG A 353 45.10 -44.78 -46.69
N ASN A 354 45.26 -43.78 -45.82
CA ASN A 354 46.52 -43.50 -45.13
C ASN A 354 46.80 -44.60 -44.11
N ASP A 355 47.99 -45.19 -44.18
CA ASP A 355 48.46 -46.31 -43.38
C ASP A 355 49.05 -45.92 -42.01
N ASN A 356 49.33 -44.62 -41.81
CA ASN A 356 49.81 -44.11 -40.53
C ASN A 356 48.63 -43.88 -39.55
N PRO A 357 48.54 -44.66 -38.44
CA PRO A 357 47.48 -44.49 -37.44
C PRO A 357 47.53 -43.12 -36.76
N ASN A 358 48.70 -42.48 -36.68
CA ASN A 358 48.91 -41.17 -36.05
C ASN A 358 48.81 -39.99 -37.04
N SER A 359 48.29 -40.21 -38.25
CA SER A 359 48.08 -39.13 -39.22
C SER A 359 47.00 -38.13 -38.76
N SER A 360 47.22 -36.83 -39.00
CA SER A 360 46.43 -35.72 -38.45
C SER A 360 45.00 -35.56 -39.02
N GLY A 361 44.46 -36.57 -39.70
CA GLY A 361 43.09 -36.56 -40.23
C GLY A 361 42.95 -36.20 -41.71
N CYS A 362 42.04 -36.91 -42.38
CA CYS A 362 41.73 -36.73 -43.80
C CYS A 362 40.78 -35.56 -44.12
N ALA A 363 40.02 -35.06 -43.15
CA ALA A 363 38.99 -34.04 -43.36
C ALA A 363 38.99 -32.99 -42.24
N THR A 364 38.66 -31.74 -42.60
CA THR A 364 38.66 -30.60 -41.68
C THR A 364 37.24 -30.27 -41.20
N TYR A 365 37.12 -30.04 -39.90
CA TYR A 365 35.86 -29.77 -39.19
C TYR A 365 36.01 -28.56 -38.27
N TYR A 366 34.90 -27.95 -37.90
CA TYR A 366 34.87 -26.96 -36.82
C TYR A 366 34.86 -27.66 -35.46
N ALA A 367 35.86 -27.37 -34.61
CA ALA A 367 36.03 -28.07 -33.32
C ALA A 367 34.86 -27.86 -32.35
N CYS A 368 34.07 -26.78 -32.48
CA CYS A 368 32.93 -26.50 -31.59
C CYS A 368 31.76 -27.47 -31.77
N CYS A 369 31.60 -28.06 -32.95
CA CYS A 369 30.39 -28.82 -33.30
C CYS A 369 30.63 -30.07 -34.14
N ASN A 370 31.89 -30.35 -34.53
CA ASN A 370 32.25 -31.51 -35.35
C ASN A 370 31.53 -31.57 -36.71
N ARG A 371 31.04 -30.44 -37.22
CA ARG A 371 30.49 -30.28 -38.57
C ARG A 371 31.57 -29.86 -39.57
N ASP A 372 31.31 -30.12 -40.84
CA ASP A 372 32.17 -29.75 -41.96
C ASP A 372 32.26 -28.22 -42.17
N LEU A 373 33.13 -27.80 -43.10
CA LEU A 373 33.40 -26.39 -43.38
C LEU A 373 32.26 -25.63 -44.09
N SER A 374 31.24 -26.32 -44.63
CA SER A 374 30.08 -25.68 -45.26
C SER A 374 28.93 -25.41 -44.29
N ALA A 375 28.96 -26.03 -43.10
CA ALA A 375 27.95 -25.84 -42.09
C ALA A 375 27.90 -24.40 -41.55
N THR A 376 26.71 -23.82 -41.50
CA THR A 376 26.43 -22.58 -40.76
C THR A 376 26.88 -22.68 -39.31
N GLY A 377 27.28 -21.55 -38.73
CA GLY A 377 27.89 -21.47 -37.39
C GLY A 377 27.18 -22.26 -36.29
N CYS A 378 27.97 -22.85 -35.39
CA CYS A 378 27.47 -23.67 -34.28
C CYS A 378 26.76 -22.90 -33.17
N MET A 379 26.97 -21.58 -33.06
CA MET A 379 26.53 -20.77 -31.93
C MET A 379 25.94 -19.44 -32.41
N LYS A 380 24.86 -18.95 -31.80
CA LYS A 380 24.35 -17.60 -32.11
C LYS A 380 25.21 -16.53 -31.44
N TYR A 381 25.47 -15.46 -32.17
CA TYR A 381 26.19 -14.27 -31.75
C TYR A 381 25.39 -13.04 -32.17
N TYR A 382 25.23 -12.07 -31.27
CA TYR A 382 24.49 -10.83 -31.45
C TYR A 382 25.50 -9.69 -31.63
N PRO A 383 25.72 -9.18 -32.86
CA PRO A 383 26.83 -8.27 -33.13
C PRO A 383 26.71 -6.93 -32.39
N GLU A 384 25.48 -6.40 -32.24
CA GLU A 384 25.22 -5.10 -31.63
C GLU A 384 25.61 -5.02 -30.14
N CYS A 385 25.52 -6.15 -29.41
CA CYS A 385 25.95 -6.24 -28.01
C CYS A 385 27.22 -7.10 -27.81
N SER A 386 27.78 -7.65 -28.89
CA SER A 386 28.95 -8.55 -28.85
C SER A 386 28.80 -9.77 -27.92
N HIS A 387 27.57 -10.24 -27.71
CA HIS A 387 27.25 -11.37 -26.83
C HIS A 387 26.86 -12.63 -27.61
N TYR A 388 27.01 -13.79 -26.98
CA TYR A 388 26.52 -15.07 -27.49
C TYR A 388 25.16 -15.44 -26.87
N ASP A 389 24.44 -16.40 -27.46
CA ASP A 389 23.11 -16.86 -26.96
C ASP A 389 23.12 -17.27 -25.48
N ASN A 390 24.23 -17.82 -25.00
CA ASN A 390 24.41 -18.32 -23.64
C ASN A 390 24.85 -17.22 -22.65
N ALA A 391 25.17 -16.01 -23.15
CA ALA A 391 25.57 -14.88 -22.31
C ALA A 391 24.36 -14.12 -21.78
N ALA A 392 24.55 -13.38 -20.68
CA ALA A 392 23.49 -12.58 -20.08
C ALA A 392 22.93 -11.57 -21.09
N PRO A 393 21.60 -11.47 -21.25
CA PRO A 393 20.94 -10.52 -22.16
C PRO A 393 21.28 -9.07 -21.80
N CYS A 394 21.42 -8.21 -22.80
CA CYS A 394 22.05 -6.90 -22.65
C CYS A 394 21.09 -5.72 -22.40
N TYR A 395 19.79 -5.85 -22.68
CA TYR A 395 18.82 -4.76 -22.47
C TYR A 395 17.42 -5.28 -22.13
N GLN A 396 16.60 -4.41 -21.53
CA GLN A 396 15.22 -4.70 -21.17
C GLN A 396 14.23 -3.98 -22.09
N THR A 397 13.23 -4.72 -22.58
CA THR A 397 12.10 -4.19 -23.37
C THR A 397 10.78 -4.46 -22.67
N CYS A 398 9.83 -3.53 -22.74
CA CYS A 398 8.51 -3.73 -22.15
C CYS A 398 7.60 -4.60 -23.04
N LYS A 399 7.15 -5.76 -22.53
CA LYS A 399 6.28 -6.70 -23.27
C LYS A 399 4.94 -6.11 -23.74
N LYS A 400 4.52 -4.98 -23.19
CA LYS A 400 3.25 -4.30 -23.54
C LYS A 400 3.39 -3.32 -24.71
N CYS A 401 4.56 -2.72 -24.91
CA CYS A 401 4.74 -1.63 -25.89
C CYS A 401 6.06 -1.68 -26.68
N ASN A 402 6.89 -2.69 -26.44
CA ASN A 402 8.18 -2.95 -27.09
C ASN A 402 9.19 -1.78 -27.08
N ARG A 403 9.08 -0.89 -26.09
CA ARG A 403 10.05 0.18 -25.82
C ARG A 403 11.09 -0.25 -24.79
N GLU A 404 12.25 0.37 -24.83
CA GLU A 404 13.34 0.09 -23.88
C GLU A 404 12.96 0.58 -22.47
N SER A 405 13.50 -0.07 -21.43
CA SER A 405 13.17 0.26 -20.03
C SER A 405 13.53 1.68 -19.59
N GLU A 406 14.42 2.33 -20.34
CA GLU A 406 14.90 3.70 -20.11
C GLU A 406 14.01 4.78 -20.75
N GLU A 407 13.10 4.38 -21.65
CA GLU A 407 12.12 5.29 -22.24
C GLU A 407 10.98 5.67 -21.29
N SER A 408 10.19 6.68 -21.68
CA SER A 408 8.96 7.02 -20.96
C SER A 408 7.99 5.84 -20.95
N GLY A 409 7.60 5.39 -19.74
CA GLY A 409 6.78 4.20 -19.55
C GLY A 409 5.43 4.16 -20.27
N CYS A 410 4.86 2.95 -20.37
CA CYS A 410 3.57 2.69 -21.03
C CYS A 410 2.38 2.46 -20.08
N THR A 411 2.62 2.51 -18.78
CA THR A 411 1.59 2.29 -17.75
C THR A 411 1.80 3.29 -16.63
N ASP A 412 0.73 3.97 -16.25
CA ASP A 412 0.72 4.87 -15.09
C ASP A 412 0.85 4.06 -13.80
N ARG A 413 1.85 4.41 -12.98
CA ARG A 413 2.12 3.87 -11.65
C ARG A 413 2.18 5.03 -10.67
N CYS A 414 1.68 4.86 -9.46
CA CYS A 414 1.96 5.82 -8.41
C CYS A 414 3.45 5.74 -8.05
N LYS A 415 4.18 6.87 -8.09
CA LYS A 415 5.62 6.89 -7.77
C LYS A 415 5.94 6.37 -6.36
N TYR A 416 4.98 6.40 -5.43
CA TYR A 416 5.21 6.20 -4.00
C TYR A 416 4.64 4.89 -3.45
N CYS A 417 3.42 4.49 -3.83
CA CYS A 417 2.83 3.21 -3.41
C CYS A 417 2.98 2.09 -4.44
N GLU A 418 3.68 2.35 -5.55
CA GLU A 418 4.08 1.37 -6.56
C GLU A 418 2.96 0.61 -7.31
N THR A 419 1.68 0.92 -7.09
CA THR A 419 0.55 0.29 -7.80
C THR A 419 0.35 0.85 -9.21
N TYR A 420 -0.17 -0.01 -10.09
CA TYR A 420 -0.47 0.29 -11.49
C TYR A 420 -1.95 0.67 -11.66
N GLY A 421 -2.23 1.67 -12.51
CA GLY A 421 -3.60 2.11 -12.81
C GLY A 421 -4.26 2.92 -11.69
N PRO A 422 -3.66 4.06 -11.25
CA PRO A 422 -4.14 4.83 -10.09
C PRO A 422 -5.52 5.48 -10.24
N SER A 423 -6.18 5.37 -11.40
CA SER A 423 -7.55 5.87 -11.61
C SER A 423 -8.63 5.06 -10.87
N ASN A 424 -8.34 3.81 -10.47
CA ASN A 424 -9.34 2.86 -9.96
C ASN A 424 -8.96 2.18 -8.62
N VAL A 425 -8.04 2.74 -7.82
CA VAL A 425 -7.57 2.09 -6.57
C VAL A 425 -7.75 3.00 -5.36
N GLU A 426 -8.74 2.67 -4.53
CA GLU A 426 -8.88 3.22 -3.17
C GLU A 426 -7.64 2.88 -2.32
N GLY A 427 -7.19 3.81 -1.47
CA GLY A 427 -6.28 3.50 -0.35
C GLY A 427 -4.77 3.44 -0.63
N CYS A 428 -4.25 4.00 -1.73
CA CYS A 428 -2.81 3.91 -2.03
C CYS A 428 -1.96 5.00 -1.36
N GLN A 429 -1.29 4.66 -0.25
CA GLN A 429 -0.74 5.61 0.73
C GLN A 429 0.62 6.30 0.40
N LYS A 430 0.81 7.42 1.11
CA LYS A 430 2.05 8.10 1.56
C LYS A 430 2.90 8.92 0.58
N VAL A 431 2.57 10.22 0.57
CA VAL A 431 3.48 11.38 0.55
C VAL A 431 2.78 12.57 1.27
N GLY A 432 3.38 13.73 1.64
CA GLY A 432 2.70 14.93 2.29
C GLY A 432 2.64 16.32 1.55
N HIS A 433 1.46 16.94 1.28
CA HIS A 433 1.00 18.12 0.47
C HIS A 433 1.51 19.49 0.94
N GLY A 434 2.54 19.56 1.80
CA GLY A 434 3.11 20.84 2.21
C GLY A 434 3.52 21.69 0.98
N GLY A 435 2.76 22.76 0.71
CA GLY A 435 3.10 23.77 -0.29
C GLY A 435 2.43 23.68 -1.68
N VAL A 436 1.23 23.11 -1.83
CA VAL A 436 0.48 23.19 -3.11
C VAL A 436 -0.63 24.25 -3.02
N GLU A 437 -0.58 25.27 -3.87
CA GLU A 437 -1.64 26.26 -3.99
C GLU A 437 -2.99 25.60 -4.31
N HIS A 438 -4.00 25.88 -3.48
CA HIS A 438 -5.38 25.47 -3.75
C HIS A 438 -6.08 26.59 -4.51
N ASN A 439 -6.50 26.30 -5.74
CA ASN A 439 -7.37 27.20 -6.51
C ASN A 439 -8.76 27.20 -5.87
N PHE A 440 -8.97 28.11 -4.92
CA PHE A 440 -10.31 28.46 -4.47
C PHE A 440 -11.06 29.06 -5.65
N PRO A 441 -12.23 28.53 -6.06
CA PRO A 441 -13.11 29.27 -6.95
C PRO A 441 -13.45 30.59 -6.26
N LYS A 442 -13.07 31.71 -6.88
CA LYS A 442 -13.34 33.04 -6.32
C LYS A 442 -14.83 33.16 -6.07
N ASN A 443 -15.21 33.57 -4.86
CA ASN A 443 -16.60 33.79 -4.47
C ASN A 443 -17.35 34.55 -5.55
N VAL A 444 -18.41 33.94 -6.10
CA VAL A 444 -19.47 34.69 -6.75
C VAL A 444 -20.25 35.35 -5.61
N SER A 445 -20.19 36.68 -5.58
CA SER A 445 -20.80 37.58 -4.58
C SER A 445 -22.32 37.51 -4.57
#